data_AF-A0A7V9ESQ5-F1
#
_entry.id   AF-A0A7V9ESQ5-F1
#
_cell.length_a   1.000
_cell.length_b   1.000
_cell.length_c   1.000
_cell.angle_alpha   90.00
_cell.angle_beta   90.00
_cell.angle_gamma   90.00
#
_symmetry.space_group_name_H-M   'P 1'
#
loop_
_entity.id
_entity.type
_entity.pdbx_description
1 polymer ?
#
loop_
_entity_poly.entity_id
_entity_poly.type
_entity_poly.pdbx_seq_one_letter_code
_entity_poly.pdbx_strand_id
1 'polypeptide(L)'
;MLRIFSAYSRWFVRRRFHSVRVLNTGLPPFNLASPLVIYLNHAAWWDPLICLRLAQTYFADADSYAPIDAAALQRYAFFKRLGFYGVASHSARGALNFLRTTGAILSAPRNIAWLTPQGRFMDVRERPLKLQRGIGELAAQMGHATFIPLAIEYSFWTEPRPEVLISFGEAIVPQQEFPRSAREWAQDLSNALEETQDELAARSCRRDAAEWHLLDRGTSGVNAVYNTWSRVRARVTGRLYTADHYAEEYK
;
A
#
# COMPACT_ATOMS: atom_id res chain seq x y z
N MET A 1 8.82 14.68 -16.18
CA MET A 1 7.81 15.06 -15.16
C MET A 1 7.50 13.91 -14.20
N LEU A 2 7.08 12.73 -14.68
CA LEU A 2 6.83 11.55 -13.83
C LEU A 2 8.05 11.15 -12.97
N ARG A 3 9.24 11.01 -13.58
CA ARG A 3 10.49 10.72 -12.84
C ARG A 3 10.81 11.74 -11.73
N ILE A 4 10.50 13.02 -11.95
CA ILE A 4 10.72 14.08 -10.95
C ILE A 4 9.73 13.90 -9.80
N PHE A 5 8.46 13.64 -10.11
CA PHE A 5 7.45 13.37 -9.09
C PHE A 5 7.73 12.08 -8.32
N SER A 6 8.22 11.02 -8.98
CA SER A 6 8.69 9.79 -8.34
C SER A 6 9.82 10.07 -7.35
N ALA A 7 10.83 10.84 -7.77
CA ALA A 7 11.93 11.24 -6.89
C ALA A 7 11.44 12.09 -5.71
N TYR A 8 10.53 13.03 -5.96
CA TYR A 8 9.90 13.85 -4.93
C TYR A 8 9.09 13.01 -3.94
N SER A 9 8.26 12.08 -4.42
CA SER A 9 7.46 11.16 -3.60
C SER A 9 8.36 10.32 -2.69
N ARG A 10 9.43 9.72 -3.25
CA ARG A 10 10.42 8.96 -2.48
C ARG A 10 11.08 9.83 -1.42
N TRP A 11 11.53 11.04 -1.76
CA TRP A 11 12.12 11.98 -0.80
C TRP A 11 11.13 12.35 0.31
N PHE A 12 9.87 12.63 -0.05
CA PHE A 12 8.84 13.07 0.88
C PHE A 12 8.48 11.97 1.88
N VAL A 13 8.33 10.72 1.41
CA VAL A 13 8.11 9.53 2.25
C VAL A 13 9.30 9.32 3.19
N ARG A 14 10.54 9.30 2.67
CA ARG A 14 11.77 9.11 3.49
C ARG A 14 11.98 10.20 4.54
N ARG A 15 11.41 11.38 4.34
CA ARG A 15 11.49 12.46 5.33
C ARG A 15 10.51 12.27 6.48
N ARG A 16 9.39 11.54 6.29
CA ARG A 16 8.30 11.43 7.28
C ARG A 16 8.26 10.10 8.02
N PHE A 17 8.72 9.03 7.39
CA PHE A 17 8.74 7.70 7.98
C PHE A 17 10.17 7.28 8.35
N HIS A 18 10.29 6.41 9.35
CA HIS A 18 11.56 5.78 9.69
C HIS A 18 11.95 4.77 8.61
N SER A 19 11.00 3.96 8.15
CA SER A 19 11.20 3.11 6.98
C SER A 19 9.88 2.73 6.31
N VAL A 20 9.98 2.19 5.10
CA VAL A 20 8.92 1.49 4.39
C VAL A 20 9.38 0.05 4.20
N ARG A 21 8.57 -0.89 4.70
CA ARG A 21 8.88 -2.31 4.78
C ARG A 21 7.77 -3.13 4.15
N VAL A 22 8.15 -4.14 3.40
CA VAL A 22 7.23 -5.12 2.83
C VAL A 22 7.54 -6.48 3.44
N LEU A 23 6.53 -7.18 3.94
CA LEU A 23 6.69 -8.49 4.54
C LEU A 23 7.19 -9.51 3.50
N ASN A 24 8.22 -10.29 3.84
CA ASN A 24 8.85 -11.20 2.90
C ASN A 24 7.92 -12.32 2.42
N THR A 25 7.11 -12.89 3.32
CA THR A 25 6.22 -14.03 3.03
C THR A 25 5.04 -13.69 2.13
N GLY A 26 4.74 -12.39 1.97
CA GLY A 26 3.58 -11.92 1.25
C GLY A 26 3.83 -11.63 -0.23
N LEU A 27 5.06 -11.52 -0.71
CA LEU A 27 5.35 -11.13 -2.11
C LEU A 27 5.06 -12.29 -3.09
N PRO A 28 3.89 -12.35 -3.78
CA PRO A 28 3.68 -13.41 -4.75
C PRO A 28 4.54 -13.15 -6.00
N PRO A 29 4.82 -14.17 -6.82
CA PRO A 29 5.26 -13.92 -8.18
C PRO A 29 4.14 -13.14 -8.90
N PHE A 30 4.36 -11.86 -9.18
CA PHE A 30 3.39 -11.04 -9.88
C PHE A 30 3.27 -11.51 -11.34
N ASN A 31 2.19 -12.20 -11.67
CA ASN A 31 1.92 -12.60 -13.05
C ASN A 31 1.33 -11.41 -13.83
N LEU A 32 2.17 -10.70 -14.58
CA LEU A 32 1.74 -9.58 -15.42
C LEU A 32 1.13 -10.01 -16.77
N ALA A 33 1.01 -11.32 -17.05
CA ALA A 33 0.30 -11.79 -18.23
C ALA A 33 -1.22 -11.54 -18.13
N SER A 34 -1.76 -11.50 -16.91
CA SER A 34 -3.13 -11.05 -16.61
C SER A 34 -3.12 -9.64 -16.00
N PRO A 35 -4.22 -8.88 -16.15
CA PRO A 35 -4.40 -7.64 -15.42
C PRO A 35 -4.56 -7.90 -13.92
N LEU A 36 -4.07 -6.98 -13.10
CA LEU A 36 -4.12 -7.08 -11.64
C LEU A 36 -5.11 -6.08 -11.05
N VAL A 37 -5.78 -6.50 -9.99
CA VAL A 37 -6.54 -5.63 -9.10
C VAL A 37 -5.89 -5.70 -7.73
N ILE A 38 -5.07 -4.69 -7.41
CA ILE A 38 -4.47 -4.57 -6.08
C ILE A 38 -5.42 -3.75 -5.24
N TYR A 39 -6.02 -4.37 -4.23
CA TYR A 39 -7.01 -3.71 -3.38
C TYR A 39 -6.54 -3.67 -1.93
N LEU A 40 -6.71 -2.50 -1.30
CA LEU A 40 -6.14 -2.22 0.01
C LEU A 40 -7.11 -1.59 0.98
N ASN A 41 -6.81 -1.75 2.28
CA ASN A 41 -7.38 -0.91 3.32
C ASN A 41 -6.90 0.53 3.13
N HIS A 42 -7.74 1.51 3.49
CA HIS A 42 -7.41 2.92 3.33
C HIS A 42 -7.04 3.57 4.67
N ALA A 43 -5.87 3.22 5.20
CA ALA A 43 -5.46 3.63 6.54
C ALA A 43 -5.14 5.12 6.65
N ALA A 44 -4.58 5.74 5.61
CA ALA A 44 -4.11 7.11 5.70
C ALA A 44 -4.05 7.84 4.37
N TRP A 45 -4.00 9.17 4.46
CA TRP A 45 -3.74 10.04 3.31
C TRP A 45 -2.44 9.70 2.56
N TRP A 46 -1.50 9.01 3.21
CA TRP A 46 -0.23 8.58 2.63
C TRP A 46 -0.36 7.43 1.62
N ASP A 47 -1.46 6.67 1.63
CA ASP A 47 -1.62 5.44 0.85
C ASP A 47 -1.32 5.62 -0.64
N PRO A 48 -1.79 6.68 -1.35
CA PRO A 48 -1.48 6.87 -2.76
C PRO A 48 0.02 7.02 -3.05
N LEU A 49 0.78 7.64 -2.13
CA LEU A 49 2.23 7.76 -2.28
C LEU A 49 2.93 6.42 -2.03
N ILE A 50 2.43 5.61 -1.09
CA ILE A 50 2.94 4.27 -0.85
C ILE A 50 2.65 3.36 -2.04
N CYS A 51 1.42 3.34 -2.56
CA CYS A 51 1.06 2.61 -3.78
C CYS A 51 1.93 3.01 -4.97
N LEU A 52 2.20 4.31 -5.16
CA LEU A 52 3.11 4.77 -6.20
C LEU A 52 4.54 4.23 -6.03
N ARG A 53 5.02 4.14 -4.78
CA ARG A 53 6.35 3.58 -4.49
C ARG A 53 6.40 2.08 -4.75
N LEU A 54 5.33 1.35 -4.41
CA LEU A 54 5.18 -0.08 -4.72
C LEU A 54 5.12 -0.30 -6.24
N ALA A 55 4.28 0.46 -6.96
CA ALA A 55 4.16 0.42 -8.42
C ALA A 55 5.52 0.57 -9.11
N GLN A 56 6.30 1.58 -8.72
CA GLN A 56 7.62 1.82 -9.32
C GLN A 56 8.66 0.74 -9.02
N THR A 57 8.49 -0.03 -7.96
CA THR A 57 9.51 -0.98 -7.48
C THR A 57 9.20 -2.39 -7.95
N TYR A 58 7.94 -2.81 -7.82
CA TYR A 58 7.51 -4.18 -8.13
C TYR A 58 6.77 -4.29 -9.47
N PHE A 59 6.27 -3.18 -10.01
CA PHE A 59 5.38 -3.15 -11.17
C PHE A 59 5.81 -2.12 -12.22
N ALA A 60 7.13 -1.93 -12.38
CA ALA A 60 7.68 -0.91 -13.29
C ALA A 60 7.30 -1.14 -14.77
N ASP A 61 6.97 -2.37 -15.11
CA ASP A 61 6.58 -2.84 -16.45
C ASP A 61 5.05 -2.85 -16.67
N ALA A 62 4.28 -2.29 -15.74
CA ALA A 62 2.82 -2.31 -15.75
C ALA A 62 2.24 -0.89 -15.72
N ASP A 63 1.12 -0.69 -16.41
CA ASP A 63 0.39 0.58 -16.35
C ASP A 63 -0.55 0.58 -15.14
N SER A 64 -0.32 1.53 -14.23
CA SER A 64 -1.05 1.64 -12.96
C SER A 64 -2.14 2.70 -13.04
N TYR A 65 -3.34 2.34 -12.60
CA TYR A 65 -4.51 3.21 -12.58
C TYR A 65 -5.20 3.18 -11.23
N ALA A 66 -5.80 4.29 -10.82
CA ALA A 66 -6.54 4.38 -9.57
C ALA A 66 -7.76 5.31 -9.69
N PRO A 67 -8.94 4.92 -9.17
CA PRO A 67 -10.06 5.84 -9.07
C PRO A 67 -9.78 6.88 -7.98
N ILE A 68 -10.25 8.10 -8.20
CA ILE A 68 -10.28 9.18 -7.21
C ILE A 68 -11.57 9.98 -7.39
N ASP A 69 -12.00 10.67 -6.35
CA ASP A 69 -13.13 11.58 -6.45
C ASP A 69 -12.97 12.57 -7.62
N ALA A 70 -14.01 12.66 -8.46
CA ALA A 70 -13.96 13.45 -9.68
C ALA A 70 -13.71 14.95 -9.41
N ALA A 71 -14.24 15.51 -8.31
CA ALA A 71 -14.00 16.90 -7.94
C ALA A 71 -12.55 17.11 -7.46
N ALA A 72 -12.00 16.15 -6.71
CA ALA A 72 -10.59 16.15 -6.35
C ALA A 72 -9.69 16.09 -7.59
N LEU A 73 -10.02 15.25 -8.58
CA LEU A 73 -9.24 15.17 -9.83
C LEU A 73 -9.31 16.45 -10.67
N GLN A 74 -10.43 17.18 -10.65
CA GLN A 74 -10.53 18.48 -11.31
C GLN A 74 -9.62 19.51 -10.64
N ARG A 75 -9.63 19.56 -9.29
CA ARG A 75 -8.77 20.47 -8.52
C ARG A 75 -7.28 20.12 -8.65
N TYR A 76 -6.97 18.83 -8.71
CA TYR A 76 -5.60 18.31 -8.75
C TYR A 76 -5.34 17.56 -10.07
N ALA A 77 -5.50 18.28 -11.19
CA ALA A 77 -5.45 17.71 -12.55
C ALA A 77 -4.14 16.96 -12.87
N PHE A 78 -3.05 17.23 -12.15
CA PHE A 78 -1.80 16.48 -12.27
C PHE A 78 -1.97 14.97 -12.02
N PHE A 79 -2.87 14.55 -11.13
CA PHE A 79 -3.11 13.12 -10.84
C PHE A 79 -3.56 12.34 -12.08
N LYS A 80 -4.19 12.98 -13.07
CA LYS A 80 -4.53 12.34 -14.36
C LYS A 80 -3.29 11.77 -15.06
N ARG A 81 -2.16 12.47 -14.97
CA ARG A 81 -0.88 12.03 -15.57
C ARG A 81 -0.25 10.86 -14.80
N LEU A 82 -0.69 10.61 -13.57
CA LEU A 82 -0.27 9.50 -12.72
C LEU A 82 -1.20 8.29 -12.82
N GLY A 83 -2.10 8.26 -13.81
CA GLY A 83 -3.04 7.16 -14.01
C GLY A 83 -4.35 7.27 -13.22
N PHE A 84 -4.58 8.37 -12.50
CA PHE A 84 -5.84 8.55 -11.78
C PHE A 84 -6.99 8.93 -12.71
N TYR A 85 -8.17 8.36 -12.47
CA TYR A 85 -9.41 8.69 -13.17
C TYR A 85 -10.52 9.03 -12.19
N GLY A 86 -11.45 9.89 -12.63
CA GLY A 86 -12.47 10.48 -11.78
C GLY A 86 -13.69 9.58 -11.66
N VAL A 87 -14.10 9.30 -10.42
CA VAL A 87 -15.34 8.61 -10.08
C VAL A 87 -16.19 9.53 -9.21
N ALA A 88 -17.47 9.66 -9.53
CA ALA A 88 -18.40 10.41 -8.70
C ALA A 88 -18.80 9.57 -7.48
N SER A 89 -18.23 9.89 -6.32
CA SER A 89 -18.49 9.19 -5.07
C SER A 89 -20.00 9.21 -4.73
N HIS A 90 -20.48 8.16 -4.04
CA HIS A 90 -21.85 8.09 -3.50
C HIS A 90 -22.98 8.28 -4.52
N SER A 91 -22.79 7.88 -5.78
CA SER A 91 -23.84 7.94 -6.80
C SER A 91 -23.91 6.65 -7.62
N ALA A 92 -25.12 6.24 -8.01
CA ALA A 92 -25.32 5.07 -8.88
C ALA A 92 -24.60 5.26 -10.23
N ARG A 93 -24.66 6.48 -10.79
CA ARG A 93 -23.92 6.84 -12.01
C ARG A 93 -22.41 6.72 -11.83
N GLY A 94 -21.89 7.09 -10.67
CA GLY A 94 -20.49 6.93 -10.32
C GLY A 94 -20.07 5.48 -10.24
N ALA A 95 -20.87 4.63 -9.58
CA ALA A 95 -20.62 3.19 -9.51
C ALA A 95 -20.59 2.55 -10.92
N LEU A 96 -21.55 2.90 -11.79
CA LEU A 96 -21.55 2.44 -13.19
C LEU A 96 -20.33 2.93 -13.97
N ASN A 97 -19.94 4.20 -13.79
CA ASN A 97 -18.75 4.74 -14.46
C ASN A 97 -17.47 4.06 -13.97
N PHE A 98 -17.39 3.75 -12.68
CA PHE A 98 -16.30 2.96 -12.09
C PHE A 98 -16.23 1.60 -12.76
N LEU A 99 -17.31 0.81 -12.77
CA LEU A 99 -17.33 -0.52 -13.37
C LEU A 99 -16.91 -0.49 -14.84
N ARG A 100 -17.48 0.42 -15.62
CA ARG A 100 -17.15 0.56 -17.04
C ARG A 100 -15.68 0.94 -17.27
N THR A 101 -15.18 1.94 -16.53
CA THR A 101 -13.81 2.45 -16.73
C THR A 101 -12.77 1.45 -16.25
N THR A 102 -12.97 0.90 -15.06
CA THR A 102 -12.08 -0.12 -14.49
C THR A 102 -12.10 -1.41 -15.32
N GLY A 103 -13.28 -1.85 -15.78
CA GLY A 103 -13.39 -3.00 -16.69
C GLY A 103 -12.65 -2.77 -18.01
N ALA A 104 -12.74 -1.58 -18.60
CA ALA A 104 -11.97 -1.24 -19.80
C ALA A 104 -10.45 -1.23 -19.53
N ILE A 105 -10.00 -0.67 -18.40
CA ILE A 105 -8.58 -0.73 -17.98
C ILE A 105 -8.12 -2.19 -17.85
N LEU A 106 -8.90 -3.02 -17.17
CA LEU A 106 -8.60 -4.44 -16.94
C LEU A 106 -8.87 -5.34 -18.17
N SER A 107 -9.19 -4.78 -19.34
CA SER A 107 -9.27 -5.53 -20.60
C SER A 107 -7.90 -5.75 -21.24
N ALA A 108 -6.90 -4.93 -20.89
CA ALA A 108 -5.54 -5.07 -21.39
C ALA A 108 -4.66 -5.83 -20.37
N PRO A 109 -3.77 -6.73 -20.83
CA PRO A 109 -2.80 -7.35 -19.95
C PRO A 109 -1.82 -6.31 -19.40
N ARG A 110 -1.11 -6.63 -18.31
CA ARG A 110 -0.15 -5.75 -17.63
C ARG A 110 -0.74 -4.45 -17.05
N ASN A 111 -2.06 -4.25 -17.10
CA ASN A 111 -2.70 -3.15 -16.40
C ASN A 111 -2.98 -3.50 -14.94
N ILE A 112 -2.82 -2.52 -14.06
CA ILE A 112 -3.08 -2.65 -12.62
C ILE A 112 -4.10 -1.61 -12.19
N ALA A 113 -5.20 -2.05 -11.60
CA ALA A 113 -6.12 -1.18 -10.88
C ALA A 113 -5.80 -1.22 -9.38
N TRP A 114 -5.42 -0.07 -8.82
CA TRP A 114 -5.20 0.13 -7.38
C TRP A 114 -6.49 0.67 -6.75
N LEU A 115 -7.14 -0.14 -5.91
CA LEU A 115 -8.47 0.15 -5.40
C LEU A 115 -8.48 0.24 -3.87
N THR A 116 -9.08 1.30 -3.32
CA THR A 116 -9.45 1.41 -1.90
C THR A 116 -10.96 1.17 -1.74
N PRO A 117 -11.44 -0.07 -1.94
CA PRO A 117 -12.87 -0.39 -2.07
C PRO A 117 -13.71 -0.17 -0.80
N GLN A 118 -13.12 0.26 0.32
CA GLN A 118 -13.86 0.79 1.47
C GLN A 118 -14.50 2.16 1.16
N GLY A 119 -13.86 2.94 0.29
CA GLY A 119 -14.28 4.27 -0.17
C GLY A 119 -14.26 5.38 0.89
N ARG A 120 -13.61 5.14 2.02
CA ARG A 120 -13.30 6.14 3.05
C ARG A 120 -12.00 5.76 3.76
N PHE A 121 -11.40 6.70 4.48
CA PHE A 121 -10.34 6.36 5.43
C PHE A 121 -10.92 5.52 6.58
N MET A 122 -10.16 4.53 7.03
CA MET A 122 -10.57 3.61 8.09
C MET A 122 -9.39 3.31 9.02
N ASP A 123 -9.66 3.15 10.32
CA ASP A 123 -8.64 2.62 11.23
C ASP A 123 -8.34 1.16 10.86
N VAL A 124 -7.07 0.78 10.96
CA VAL A 124 -6.58 -0.55 10.59
C VAL A 124 -7.18 -1.67 11.45
N ARG A 125 -7.73 -1.34 12.62
CA ARG A 125 -8.36 -2.26 13.58
C ARG A 125 -9.87 -2.41 13.38
N GLU A 126 -10.49 -1.64 12.50
CA GLU A 126 -11.94 -1.69 12.31
C GLU A 126 -12.34 -3.06 11.74
N ARG A 127 -13.25 -3.76 12.43
CA ARG A 127 -13.75 -5.10 12.06
C ARG A 127 -15.26 -5.20 12.35
N PRO A 128 -16.04 -6.01 11.60
CA PRO A 128 -15.61 -6.74 10.39
C PRO A 128 -15.38 -5.78 9.22
N LEU A 129 -14.42 -6.11 8.36
CA LEU A 129 -14.15 -5.33 7.17
C LEU A 129 -15.30 -5.44 6.17
N LYS A 130 -15.73 -4.30 5.60
CA LYS A 130 -16.78 -4.25 4.58
C LYS A 130 -16.31 -3.48 3.36
N LEU A 131 -16.14 -4.19 2.25
CA LEU A 131 -15.87 -3.58 0.95
C LEU A 131 -17.18 -3.13 0.28
N GLN A 132 -17.12 -2.09 -0.55
CA GLN A 132 -18.24 -1.65 -1.36
C GLN A 132 -18.55 -2.68 -2.47
N ARG A 133 -19.83 -2.81 -2.82
CA ARG A 133 -20.33 -3.74 -3.85
C ARG A 133 -19.57 -3.70 -5.18
N GLY A 134 -19.03 -2.55 -5.57
CA GLY A 134 -18.33 -2.36 -6.84
C GLY A 134 -17.14 -3.30 -7.06
N ILE A 135 -16.39 -3.68 -6.01
CA ILE A 135 -15.28 -4.62 -6.19
C ILE A 135 -15.77 -6.05 -6.45
N GLY A 136 -16.88 -6.45 -5.82
CA GLY A 136 -17.49 -7.75 -6.06
C GLY A 136 -18.11 -7.85 -7.46
N GLU A 137 -18.71 -6.76 -7.95
CA GLU A 137 -19.18 -6.68 -9.35
C GLU A 137 -18.01 -6.79 -10.34
N LEU A 138 -16.86 -6.16 -10.06
CA LEU A 138 -15.67 -6.33 -10.89
C LEU A 138 -15.17 -7.76 -10.90
N ALA A 139 -15.09 -8.43 -9.74
CA ALA A 139 -14.65 -9.82 -9.67
C ALA A 139 -15.60 -10.78 -10.41
N ALA A 140 -16.91 -10.52 -10.34
CA ALA A 140 -17.91 -11.29 -11.10
C ALA A 140 -17.77 -11.11 -12.62
N GLN A 141 -17.39 -9.92 -13.09
CA GLN A 141 -17.32 -9.58 -14.52
C GLN A 141 -15.94 -9.87 -15.13
N MET A 142 -14.86 -9.73 -14.35
CA MET A 142 -13.47 -9.79 -14.82
C MET A 142 -12.80 -11.10 -14.37
N GLY A 143 -13.33 -12.23 -14.84
CA GLY A 143 -12.86 -13.56 -14.46
C GLY A 143 -11.41 -13.90 -14.86
N HIS A 144 -10.76 -13.05 -15.65
CA HIS A 144 -9.35 -13.19 -16.03
C HIS A 144 -8.41 -12.27 -15.23
N ALA A 145 -8.94 -11.36 -14.40
CA ALA A 145 -8.13 -10.47 -13.57
C ALA A 145 -7.73 -11.14 -12.26
N THR A 146 -6.50 -10.91 -11.82
CA THR A 146 -6.00 -11.43 -10.54
C THR A 146 -6.16 -10.37 -9.45
N PHE A 147 -6.90 -10.69 -8.40
CA PHE A 147 -7.14 -9.81 -7.25
C PHE A 147 -6.10 -10.09 -6.17
N ILE A 148 -5.43 -9.05 -5.66
CA ILE A 148 -4.39 -9.17 -4.65
C ILE A 148 -4.72 -8.24 -3.48
N PRO A 149 -5.03 -8.77 -2.29
CA PRO A 149 -5.19 -7.96 -1.09
C PRO A 149 -3.84 -7.36 -0.69
N LEU A 150 -3.86 -6.09 -0.29
CA LEU A 150 -2.71 -5.35 0.19
C LEU A 150 -3.08 -4.69 1.52
N ALA A 151 -2.45 -5.12 2.60
CA ALA A 151 -2.59 -4.48 3.90
C ALA A 151 -1.49 -3.42 4.10
N ILE A 152 -1.87 -2.25 4.62
CA ILE A 152 -0.95 -1.18 5.03
C ILE A 152 -1.23 -0.75 6.48
N GLU A 153 -0.18 -0.69 7.29
CA GLU A 153 -0.16 -0.10 8.63
C GLU A 153 0.91 0.98 8.75
N TYR A 154 0.59 2.04 9.50
CA TYR A 154 1.52 3.10 9.87
C TYR A 154 1.77 3.03 11.38
N SER A 155 2.84 2.35 11.77
CA SER A 155 3.06 1.90 13.16
C SER A 155 4.35 2.46 13.73
N PHE A 156 4.32 2.88 15.00
CA PHE A 156 5.54 3.28 15.70
C PHE A 156 6.22 2.06 16.32
N TRP A 157 7.52 1.91 16.02
CA TRP A 157 8.41 0.98 16.72
C TRP A 157 9.27 1.75 17.72
N THR A 158 10.59 1.59 17.70
CA THR A 158 11.53 2.22 18.64
C THR A 158 11.96 3.63 18.22
N GLU A 159 11.66 4.02 16.98
CA GLU A 159 12.11 5.28 16.40
C GLU A 159 11.01 6.35 16.42
N PRO A 160 11.35 7.65 16.53
CA PRO A 160 10.37 8.72 16.69
C PRO A 160 9.54 8.99 15.43
N ARG A 161 9.91 8.40 14.30
CA ARG A 161 9.10 8.40 13.07
C ARG A 161 8.49 7.02 12.88
N PRO A 162 7.25 6.94 12.39
CA PRO A 162 6.59 5.65 12.22
C PRO A 162 7.22 4.85 11.09
N GLU A 163 7.08 3.53 11.17
CA GLU A 163 7.26 2.58 10.08
C GLU A 163 6.01 2.58 9.19
N VAL A 164 6.21 2.38 7.89
CA VAL A 164 5.16 1.95 6.96
C VAL A 164 5.35 0.46 6.75
N LEU A 165 4.41 -0.35 7.22
CA LEU A 165 4.44 -1.80 7.14
C LEU A 165 3.40 -2.25 6.12
N ILE A 166 3.81 -3.16 5.24
CA ILE A 166 3.02 -3.55 4.07
C ILE A 166 3.06 -5.07 3.95
N SER A 167 1.90 -5.69 3.73
CA SER A 167 1.81 -7.11 3.39
C SER A 167 0.90 -7.30 2.19
N PHE A 168 1.36 -8.07 1.20
CA PHE A 168 0.48 -8.60 0.16
C PHE A 168 -0.06 -9.94 0.65
N GLY A 169 -1.35 -10.20 0.45
CA GLY A 169 -1.94 -11.50 0.74
C GLY A 169 -2.03 -12.39 -0.49
N GLU A 170 -2.73 -13.51 -0.34
CA GLU A 170 -2.85 -14.52 -1.40
C GLU A 170 -3.61 -13.99 -2.61
N ALA A 171 -3.11 -14.30 -3.80
CA ALA A 171 -3.72 -13.89 -5.06
C ALA A 171 -4.99 -14.70 -5.34
N ILE A 172 -6.08 -14.01 -5.64
CA ILE A 172 -7.40 -14.59 -5.93
C ILE A 172 -7.69 -14.43 -7.41
N VAL A 173 -7.89 -15.53 -8.11
CA VAL A 173 -8.33 -15.54 -9.52
C VAL A 173 -9.78 -16.04 -9.56
N PRO A 174 -10.74 -15.20 -9.96
CA PRO A 174 -12.13 -15.64 -10.07
C PRO A 174 -12.26 -16.79 -11.08
N GLN A 175 -12.70 -17.96 -10.63
CA GLN A 175 -12.88 -19.11 -11.50
C GLN A 175 -14.17 -18.97 -12.31
N GLN A 176 -14.07 -19.00 -13.64
CA GLN A 176 -15.23 -18.86 -14.52
C GLN A 176 -16.15 -20.09 -14.50
N GLU A 177 -15.62 -21.26 -14.17
CA GLU A 177 -16.39 -22.53 -14.11
C GLU A 177 -17.40 -22.55 -12.96
N PHE A 178 -17.18 -21.73 -11.92
CA PHE A 178 -18.03 -21.63 -10.74
C PHE A 178 -18.41 -20.17 -10.47
N PRO A 179 -19.36 -19.61 -11.24
CA PRO A 179 -19.73 -18.20 -11.13
C PRO A 179 -20.31 -17.90 -9.74
N ARG A 180 -19.77 -16.85 -9.10
CA ARG A 180 -20.25 -16.31 -7.83
C ARG A 180 -20.91 -14.96 -8.03
N SER A 181 -21.87 -14.62 -7.19
CA SER A 181 -22.51 -13.31 -7.18
C SER A 181 -21.55 -12.21 -6.72
N ALA A 182 -21.85 -10.96 -7.08
CA ALA A 182 -21.09 -9.81 -6.61
C ALA A 182 -21.05 -9.69 -5.08
N ARG A 183 -22.09 -10.18 -4.38
CA ARG A 183 -22.15 -10.17 -2.91
C ARG A 183 -21.16 -11.19 -2.32
N GLU A 184 -21.12 -12.40 -2.88
CA GLU A 184 -20.19 -13.45 -2.45
C GLU A 184 -18.75 -13.00 -2.70
N TRP A 185 -18.44 -12.46 -3.88
CA TRP A 185 -17.11 -11.92 -4.16
C TRP A 185 -16.72 -10.77 -3.22
N ALA A 186 -17.63 -9.84 -2.94
CA ALA A 186 -17.34 -8.76 -2.00
C ALA A 186 -17.04 -9.30 -0.59
N GLN A 187 -17.72 -10.36 -0.16
CA GLN A 187 -17.46 -11.01 1.13
C GLN A 187 -16.10 -11.72 1.13
N ASP A 188 -15.82 -12.54 0.11
CA ASP A 188 -14.56 -13.28 0.01
C ASP A 188 -13.35 -12.34 -0.04
N LEU A 189 -13.43 -11.29 -0.85
CA LEU A 189 -12.37 -10.28 -0.94
C LEU A 189 -12.23 -9.50 0.38
N SER A 190 -13.33 -9.26 1.10
CA SER A 190 -13.29 -8.62 2.44
C SER A 190 -12.54 -9.51 3.42
N ASN A 191 -12.86 -10.80 3.47
CA ASN A 191 -12.22 -11.78 4.34
C ASN A 191 -10.73 -11.90 4.02
N ALA A 192 -10.34 -12.00 2.76
CA ALA A 192 -8.94 -12.11 2.36
C ALA A 192 -8.12 -10.85 2.73
N LEU A 193 -8.71 -9.65 2.61
CA LEU A 193 -8.04 -8.43 3.07
C LEU A 193 -7.95 -8.38 4.60
N GLU A 194 -8.99 -8.81 5.30
CA GLU A 194 -9.02 -8.91 6.76
C GLU A 194 -7.92 -9.87 7.28
N GLU A 195 -7.81 -11.06 6.70
CA GLU A 195 -6.75 -12.03 6.99
C GLU A 195 -5.35 -11.44 6.73
N THR A 196 -5.19 -10.71 5.63
CA THR A 196 -3.91 -10.03 5.31
C THR A 196 -3.58 -8.93 6.33
N GLN A 197 -4.59 -8.20 6.81
CA GLN A 197 -4.41 -7.19 7.85
C GLN A 197 -4.09 -7.81 9.21
N ASP A 198 -4.70 -8.95 9.54
CA ASP A 198 -4.47 -9.63 10.81
C ASP A 198 -3.05 -10.24 10.87
N GLU A 199 -2.57 -10.83 9.77
CA GLU A 199 -1.17 -11.26 9.64
C GLU A 199 -0.22 -10.06 9.74
N LEU A 200 -0.53 -8.96 9.05
CA LEU A 200 0.29 -7.74 9.11
C LEU A 200 0.37 -7.21 10.55
N ALA A 201 -0.75 -7.14 11.27
CA ALA A 201 -0.81 -6.69 12.66
C ALA A 201 -0.01 -7.60 13.59
N ALA A 202 -0.10 -8.92 13.42
CA ALA A 202 0.69 -9.88 14.19
C ALA A 202 2.20 -9.68 13.99
N ARG A 203 2.65 -9.48 12.75
CA ARG A 203 4.06 -9.23 12.39
C ARG A 203 4.53 -7.85 12.88
N SER A 204 3.69 -6.84 12.73
CA SER A 204 3.89 -5.47 13.21
C SER A 204 4.17 -5.43 14.73
N CYS A 205 3.43 -6.22 15.51
CA CYS A 205 3.62 -6.36 16.96
C CYS A 205 4.95 -7.00 17.35
N ARG A 206 5.48 -7.94 16.56
CA ARG A 206 6.76 -8.62 16.84
C ARG A 206 7.97 -7.71 16.68
N ARG A 207 7.88 -6.71 15.81
CA ARG A 207 8.97 -5.73 15.52
C ARG A 207 10.29 -6.39 15.08
N ASP A 208 10.23 -7.59 14.52
CA ASP A 208 11.40 -8.28 14.00
C ASP A 208 11.71 -7.76 12.60
N ALA A 209 12.75 -6.94 12.47
CA ALA A 209 13.16 -6.36 11.20
C ALA A 209 13.60 -7.40 10.15
N ALA A 210 13.96 -8.62 10.54
CA ALA A 210 14.40 -9.67 9.62
C ALA A 210 13.25 -10.26 8.78
N GLU A 211 12.00 -10.14 9.23
CA GLU A 211 10.81 -10.60 8.50
C GLU A 211 10.49 -9.73 7.26
N TRP A 212 11.20 -8.60 7.08
CA TRP A 212 10.82 -7.56 6.14
C TRP A 212 11.89 -7.24 5.10
N HIS A 213 11.44 -7.04 3.87
CA HIS A 213 12.19 -6.38 2.83
C HIS A 213 12.12 -4.86 3.02
N LEU A 214 13.27 -4.20 3.16
CA LEU A 214 13.37 -2.76 3.32
C LEU A 214 13.28 -2.05 1.96
N LEU A 215 12.14 -1.41 1.69
CA LEU A 215 11.89 -0.68 0.44
C LEU A 215 12.51 0.73 0.46
N ASP A 216 12.29 1.47 1.53
CA ASP A 216 12.83 2.81 1.72
C ASP A 216 13.30 2.98 3.17
N ARG A 217 14.51 3.53 3.34
CA ARG A 217 15.01 3.95 4.66
C ARG A 217 14.82 5.45 4.83
N GLY A 218 14.21 5.88 5.92
CA GLY A 218 14.07 7.29 6.26
C GLY A 218 15.42 7.96 6.48
N THR A 219 15.45 9.28 6.40
CA THR A 219 16.62 10.06 6.84
C THR A 219 16.64 10.07 8.36
N SER A 220 17.29 9.07 8.95
CA SER A 220 17.67 8.86 10.36
C SER A 220 17.18 9.93 11.37
N GLY A 221 16.26 9.53 12.26
CA GLY A 221 15.86 10.28 13.46
C GLY A 221 16.96 10.24 14.55
N VAL A 222 16.69 10.87 15.70
CA VAL A 222 17.51 11.10 16.92
C VAL A 222 18.91 10.46 16.98
N ASN A 223 19.06 9.17 16.68
CA ASN A 223 20.34 8.48 16.48
C ASN A 223 21.33 9.22 15.55
N ALA A 224 20.91 9.93 14.49
CA ALA A 224 21.85 10.70 13.68
C ALA A 224 22.39 11.94 14.40
N VAL A 225 21.55 12.67 15.12
CA VAL A 225 21.96 13.85 15.89
C VAL A 225 22.79 13.43 17.10
N TYR A 226 22.34 12.39 17.81
CA TYR A 226 23.06 11.81 18.94
C TYR A 226 24.38 11.20 18.50
N ASN A 227 24.45 10.43 17.40
CA ASN A 227 25.72 9.92 16.89
C ASN A 227 26.63 11.02 16.38
N THR A 228 26.11 12.08 15.78
CA THR A 228 26.93 13.23 15.37
C THR A 228 27.47 13.96 16.59
N TRP A 229 26.64 14.16 17.62
CA TRP A 229 27.06 14.82 18.86
C TRP A 229 28.05 13.94 19.63
N SER A 230 27.78 12.65 19.80
CA SER A 230 28.69 11.68 20.42
C SER A 230 30.01 11.56 19.66
N ARG A 231 30.03 11.66 18.32
CA ARG A 231 31.27 11.70 17.52
C ARG A 231 32.07 12.98 17.72
N VAL A 232 31.40 14.14 17.80
CA VAL A 232 32.07 15.42 18.08
C VAL A 232 32.59 15.42 19.53
N ARG A 233 31.81 14.92 20.49
CA ARG A 233 32.23 14.77 21.89
C ARG A 233 33.41 13.82 22.04
N ALA A 234 33.40 12.66 21.37
CA ALA A 234 34.51 11.70 21.37
C ALA A 234 35.81 12.29 20.80
N ARG A 235 35.71 13.15 19.77
CA ARG A 235 36.87 13.89 19.24
C ARG A 235 37.41 14.95 20.20
N VAL A 236 36.55 15.54 21.02
CA VAL A 236 36.93 16.54 22.02
C VAL A 236 37.46 15.89 23.31
N THR A 237 37.00 14.69 23.67
CA THR A 237 37.35 14.02 24.93
C THR A 237 38.32 12.83 24.81
N GLY A 238 38.70 12.43 23.59
CA GLY A 238 39.70 11.38 23.35
C GLY A 238 39.27 9.96 23.74
N ARG A 239 37.98 9.70 23.95
CA ARG A 239 37.45 8.35 24.30
C ARG A 239 36.82 7.65 23.10
N LEU A 240 37.04 6.32 23.01
CA LEU A 240 36.51 5.44 21.97
C LEU A 240 34.96 5.43 21.98
N TYR A 241 34.37 5.48 20.78
CA TYR A 241 32.93 5.45 20.55
C TYR A 241 32.36 4.04 20.73
N THR A 242 31.38 3.87 21.62
CA THR A 242 30.53 2.67 21.71
C THR A 242 29.10 3.03 21.28
N ALA A 243 28.53 2.27 20.34
CA ALA A 243 27.32 2.63 19.61
C ALA A 243 26.02 2.09 20.21
N ASP A 244 26.07 1.21 21.20
CA ASP A 244 24.91 0.41 21.61
C ASP A 244 24.51 0.69 23.06
N HIS A 245 23.40 1.40 23.26
CA HIS A 245 22.78 1.55 24.59
C HIS A 245 21.25 1.51 24.62
N TYR A 246 20.56 1.24 23.50
CA TYR A 246 19.08 1.17 23.50
C TYR A 246 18.49 -0.22 23.21
N ALA A 247 19.32 -1.22 22.94
CA ALA A 247 18.85 -2.58 22.60
C ALA A 247 18.62 -3.49 23.82
N GLU A 248 19.11 -3.12 25.02
CA GLU A 248 19.08 -4.02 26.18
C GLU A 248 18.02 -3.69 27.24
N GLU A 249 17.41 -2.49 27.22
CA GLU A 249 16.50 -2.06 28.31
C GLU A 249 15.02 -2.48 28.14
N TYR A 250 14.65 -3.06 27.01
CA TYR A 250 13.27 -3.52 26.75
C TYR A 250 13.28 -4.86 26.01
N LYS A 251 13.71 -5.92 26.70
CA LYS A 251 13.41 -7.31 26.32
C LYS A 251 12.21 -7.82 27.09
#